data_AF-A0A7Y5LKR4-F1
#
_entry.id   AF-A0A7Y5LKR4-F1
#
_cell.length_a   1.000
_cell.length_b   1.000
_cell.length_c   1.000
_cell.angle_alpha   90.00
_cell.angle_beta   90.00
_cell.angle_gamma   90.00
#
_symmetry.space_group_name_H-M   'P 1'
#
loop_
_entity.id
_entity.type
_entity.pdbx_description
1 polymer ?
#
loop_
_entity_poly.entity_id
_entity_poly.type
_entity_poly.pdbx_seq_one_letter_code
_entity_poly.pdbx_strand_id
1 'polypeptide(L)'
;MRLNYLAFLVLLSLLLISGCKDDDNPVNNSTPSVIMPLKIGNYWSYIDSTFNSDGSFQRVDSSKLGITGSSMLTYKGTNTEFFHWMWVNIANNTPTHYKWLAKICDDGLSFYGGISAKGTYLFDKSINAKYPVTKNESWLHYNYSYFNDSTFRQTDSVMYTCVATDSLIITGIGALKSVVYRYGSGSLWTYLCYSPDIGYVAYFRYSNNILIFKKTLYAKTILPKQTVSYYTSPNTINTNSKIDPLTGR
;
A
#
# COMPACT_ATOMS: atom_id res chain seq x y z
N MET A 1 -72.57 -11.80 1.91
CA MET A 1 -71.41 -12.59 1.44
C MET A 1 -70.18 -11.77 1.01
N ARG A 2 -70.22 -10.42 0.95
CA ARG A 2 -69.06 -9.60 0.51
C ARG A 2 -68.10 -9.14 1.63
N LEU A 3 -68.52 -9.19 2.91
CA LEU A 3 -67.72 -8.71 4.04
C LEU A 3 -66.56 -9.65 4.41
N ASN A 4 -66.69 -10.96 4.13
CA ASN A 4 -65.67 -11.95 4.51
C ASN A 4 -64.45 -11.94 3.59
N TYR A 5 -64.57 -11.45 2.35
CA TYR A 5 -63.45 -11.37 1.40
C TYR A 5 -62.45 -10.26 1.75
N LEU A 6 -62.93 -9.13 2.29
CA LEU A 6 -62.06 -8.02 2.65
C LEU A 6 -61.18 -8.37 3.86
N ALA A 7 -61.75 -9.04 4.86
CA ALA A 7 -60.99 -9.52 6.02
C ALA A 7 -59.91 -10.53 5.62
N PHE A 8 -60.21 -11.42 4.68
CA PHE A 8 -59.26 -12.41 4.18
C PHE A 8 -58.12 -11.77 3.37
N LEU A 9 -58.43 -10.76 2.54
CA LEU A 9 -57.43 -9.99 1.79
C LEU A 9 -56.50 -9.18 2.70
N VAL A 10 -57.04 -8.57 3.75
CA VAL A 10 -56.23 -7.84 4.76
C VAL A 10 -55.32 -8.80 5.53
N LEU A 11 -55.83 -9.96 5.94
CA LEU A 11 -55.05 -10.97 6.64
C LEU A 11 -53.93 -11.57 5.75
N LEU A 12 -54.22 -11.82 4.47
CA LEU A 12 -53.24 -12.30 3.49
C LEU A 12 -52.15 -11.25 3.21
N SER A 13 -52.52 -9.96 3.16
CA SER A 13 -51.55 -8.87 2.99
C SER A 13 -50.63 -8.69 4.20
N LEU A 14 -51.10 -8.96 5.42
CA LEU A 14 -50.28 -8.90 6.63
C LEU A 14 -49.29 -10.07 6.72
N LEU A 15 -49.67 -11.26 6.24
CA LEU A 15 -48.80 -12.45 6.23
C LEU A 15 -47.67 -12.36 5.20
N LEU A 16 -47.84 -11.56 4.13
CA LEU A 16 -46.80 -11.36 3.11
C LEU A 16 -45.70 -10.37 3.54
N ILE A 17 -45.87 -9.65 4.65
CA ILE A 17 -44.88 -8.68 5.15
C ILE A 17 -43.97 -9.30 6.24
N SER A 18 -44.25 -10.54 6.69
CA SER A 18 -43.45 -11.25 7.70
C SER A 18 -42.36 -12.17 7.11
N GLY A 19 -42.11 -12.11 5.80
CA GLY A 19 -41.08 -12.90 5.13
C GLY A 19 -39.74 -12.16 5.02
N CYS A 20 -38.73 -12.68 5.70
CA CYS A 20 -37.30 -12.36 5.60
C CYS A 20 -36.84 -11.03 6.23
N LYS A 21 -36.37 -11.13 7.47
CA LYS A 21 -35.04 -10.60 7.78
C LYS A 21 -34.21 -11.71 8.40
N ASP A 22 -33.61 -12.51 7.52
CA ASP A 22 -32.33 -13.10 7.84
C ASP A 22 -31.37 -11.92 8.05
N ASP A 23 -31.29 -11.43 9.29
CA ASP A 23 -30.10 -10.75 9.79
C ASP A 23 -28.98 -11.81 9.95
N ASP A 24 -28.69 -12.52 8.85
CA ASP A 24 -27.35 -12.97 8.57
C ASP A 24 -26.56 -11.68 8.39
N ASN A 25 -26.07 -11.13 9.51
CA ASN A 25 -25.07 -10.08 9.51
C ASN A 25 -24.04 -10.47 8.45
N PRO A 26 -23.97 -9.80 7.28
CA PRO A 26 -22.77 -9.95 6.48
C PRO A 26 -21.72 -9.30 7.37
N VAL A 27 -20.94 -10.14 8.07
CA VAL A 27 -19.71 -9.68 8.69
C VAL A 27 -18.93 -9.16 7.51
N ASN A 28 -19.01 -7.86 7.28
CA ASN A 28 -18.38 -7.18 6.18
C ASN A 28 -16.90 -7.13 6.55
N ASN A 29 -16.26 -8.29 6.46
CA ASN A 29 -14.85 -8.54 6.67
C ASN A 29 -14.04 -7.94 5.52
N SER A 30 -14.54 -6.88 4.88
CA SER A 30 -13.79 -6.09 3.92
C SER A 30 -12.62 -5.48 4.69
N THR A 31 -11.47 -6.14 4.62
CA THR A 31 -10.21 -5.60 5.15
C THR A 31 -10.06 -4.19 4.60
N PRO A 32 -9.76 -3.18 5.43
CA PRO A 32 -9.56 -1.82 4.97
C PRO A 32 -8.65 -1.81 3.75
N SER A 33 -9.04 -1.05 2.73
CA SER A 33 -8.22 -0.89 1.54
C SER A 33 -6.87 -0.30 1.92
N VAL A 34 -5.80 -0.80 1.32
CA VAL A 34 -4.44 -0.30 1.57
C VAL A 34 -3.90 0.36 0.31
N ILE A 35 -3.12 1.44 0.44
CA ILE A 35 -2.57 2.14 -0.73
C ILE A 35 -1.60 1.25 -1.53
N MET A 36 -0.96 0.28 -0.85
CA MET A 36 -0.07 -0.68 -1.49
C MET A 36 0.00 -1.98 -0.67
N PRO A 37 -0.35 -3.15 -1.25
CA PRO A 37 -0.25 -4.41 -0.53
C PRO A 37 1.22 -4.86 -0.42
N LEU A 38 1.77 -4.78 0.80
CA LEU A 38 3.11 -5.27 1.11
C LEU A 38 3.05 -6.74 1.51
N LYS A 39 3.48 -7.63 0.62
CA LYS A 39 3.61 -9.07 0.88
C LYS A 39 4.76 -9.62 0.06
N ILE A 40 5.61 -10.44 0.67
CA ILE A 40 6.76 -11.07 0.00
C ILE A 40 6.27 -11.82 -1.24
N GLY A 41 6.91 -11.56 -2.38
CA GLY A 41 6.51 -12.12 -3.68
C GLY A 41 5.60 -11.22 -4.51
N ASN A 42 4.99 -10.18 -3.92
CA ASN A 42 4.30 -9.16 -4.70
C ASN A 42 5.30 -8.38 -5.57
N TYR A 43 4.92 -8.10 -6.81
CA TYR A 43 5.70 -7.26 -7.71
C TYR A 43 4.86 -6.49 -8.72
N TRP A 44 5.47 -5.44 -9.26
CA TRP A 44 4.94 -4.56 -10.27
C TRP A 44 6.00 -4.33 -11.32
N SER A 45 5.63 -4.45 -12.59
CA SER A 45 6.54 -4.21 -13.70
C SER A 45 6.04 -3.03 -14.53
N TYR A 46 6.96 -2.18 -14.97
CA TYR A 46 6.68 -0.89 -15.56
C TYR A 46 7.40 -0.70 -16.90
N ILE A 47 6.75 0.06 -17.76
CA ILE A 47 7.35 0.65 -18.95
C ILE A 47 7.83 2.04 -18.56
N ASP A 48 9.10 2.30 -18.82
CA ASP A 48 9.77 3.55 -18.52
C ASP A 48 10.02 4.28 -19.84
N SER A 49 9.65 5.55 -19.95
CA SER A 49 9.84 6.36 -21.15
C SER A 49 10.50 7.67 -20.79
N THR A 50 11.58 8.01 -21.50
CA THR A 50 12.32 9.26 -21.34
C THR A 50 12.12 10.11 -22.57
N PHE A 51 12.05 11.43 -22.35
CA PHE A 51 11.83 12.42 -23.39
C PHE A 51 12.92 13.51 -23.29
N ASN A 52 13.27 14.10 -24.43
CA ASN A 52 14.20 15.22 -24.49
C ASN A 52 13.56 16.50 -23.92
N SER A 53 14.36 17.55 -23.76
CA SER A 53 13.88 18.84 -23.22
C SER A 53 12.89 19.56 -24.14
N ASP A 54 12.74 19.15 -25.39
CA ASP A 54 11.71 19.62 -26.33
C ASP A 54 10.43 18.74 -26.31
N GLY A 55 10.41 17.69 -25.48
CA GLY A 55 9.31 16.74 -25.37
C GLY A 55 9.33 15.61 -26.40
N SER A 56 10.31 15.59 -27.31
CA SER A 56 10.48 14.48 -28.26
C SER A 56 10.86 13.20 -27.52
N PHE A 57 10.36 12.06 -28.00
CA PHE A 57 10.65 10.75 -27.42
C PHE A 57 12.14 10.42 -27.57
N GLN A 58 12.76 9.95 -26.49
CA GLN A 58 14.18 9.58 -26.47
C GLN A 58 14.37 8.06 -26.38
N ARG A 59 13.79 7.42 -25.36
CA ARG A 59 14.05 6.01 -25.05
C ARG A 59 12.88 5.36 -24.31
N VAL A 60 12.75 4.05 -24.49
CA VAL A 60 11.91 3.16 -23.68
C VAL A 60 12.76 2.11 -22.98
N ASP A 61 12.44 1.84 -21.72
CA ASP A 61 13.04 0.81 -20.87
C ASP A 61 11.96 0.05 -20.08
N SER A 62 12.38 -0.90 -19.26
CA SER A 62 11.49 -1.58 -18.33
C SER A 62 12.14 -1.76 -16.97
N SER A 63 11.33 -1.59 -15.92
CA SER A 63 11.76 -1.76 -14.53
C SER A 63 10.75 -2.60 -13.77
N LYS A 64 11.22 -3.23 -12.69
CA LYS A 64 10.40 -4.02 -11.80
C LYS A 64 10.58 -3.52 -10.38
N LEU A 65 9.48 -3.48 -9.64
CA LEU A 65 9.45 -3.25 -8.22
C LEU A 65 8.97 -4.53 -7.52
N GLY A 66 9.65 -4.95 -6.47
CA GLY A 66 9.26 -6.15 -5.72
C GLY A 66 9.33 -5.97 -4.21
N ILE A 67 8.46 -6.70 -3.51
CA ILE A 67 8.61 -6.97 -2.08
C ILE A 67 9.38 -8.27 -1.93
N THR A 68 10.65 -8.17 -1.57
CA THR A 68 11.63 -9.26 -1.72
C THR A 68 11.96 -10.00 -0.44
N GLY A 69 11.42 -9.54 0.68
CA GLY A 69 11.67 -10.10 2.01
C GLY A 69 11.01 -9.25 3.09
N SER A 70 11.21 -9.64 4.34
CA SER A 70 10.92 -8.83 5.51
C SER A 70 11.99 -9.03 6.59
N SER A 71 12.03 -8.14 7.57
CA SER A 71 12.89 -8.26 8.75
C SER A 71 12.18 -7.74 9.98
N MET A 72 12.38 -8.43 11.11
CA MET A 72 12.01 -7.94 12.43
C MET A 72 13.15 -7.07 12.96
N LEU A 73 12.89 -5.78 13.18
CA LEU A 73 13.88 -4.84 13.69
C LEU A 73 13.33 -4.11 14.90
N THR A 74 14.17 -3.79 15.88
CA THR A 74 13.78 -2.97 17.02
C THR A 74 13.73 -1.51 16.59
N TYR A 75 12.53 -0.92 16.59
CA TYR A 75 12.28 0.48 16.29
C TYR A 75 11.56 1.13 17.47
N LYS A 76 12.16 2.20 18.03
CA LYS A 76 11.65 2.92 19.21
C LYS A 76 11.25 1.96 20.36
N GLY A 77 12.11 0.98 20.63
CA GLY A 77 11.92 -0.01 21.71
C GLY A 77 10.99 -1.18 21.40
N THR A 78 10.38 -1.22 20.21
CA THR A 78 9.43 -2.29 19.83
C THR A 78 9.94 -3.09 18.63
N ASN A 79 9.84 -4.43 18.69
CA ASN A 79 10.14 -5.28 17.55
C ASN A 79 9.06 -5.13 16.48
N THR A 80 9.45 -4.59 15.32
CA THR A 80 8.55 -4.23 14.24
C THR A 80 8.96 -4.95 12.96
N GLU A 81 7.99 -5.55 12.26
CA GLU A 81 8.21 -6.07 10.92
C GLU A 81 8.25 -4.94 9.88
N PHE A 82 9.28 -4.98 9.03
CA PHE A 82 9.45 -4.13 7.86
C PHE A 82 9.63 -4.98 6.60
N PHE A 83 8.96 -4.60 5.52
CA PHE A 83 9.07 -5.26 4.21
C PHE A 83 10.18 -4.66 3.37
N HIS A 84 10.86 -5.49 2.59
CA HIS A 84 11.96 -5.08 1.73
C HIS A 84 11.47 -4.68 0.35
N TRP A 85 11.38 -3.39 0.12
CA TRP A 85 10.96 -2.78 -1.14
C TRP A 85 12.19 -2.52 -2.02
N MET A 86 12.27 -3.19 -3.18
CA MET A 86 13.47 -3.15 -4.03
C MET A 86 13.12 -2.97 -5.50
N TRP A 87 13.88 -2.11 -6.18
CA TRP A 87 13.81 -1.95 -7.63
C TRP A 87 14.78 -2.92 -8.32
N VAL A 88 14.38 -3.42 -9.48
CA VAL A 88 15.17 -4.29 -10.34
C VAL A 88 15.10 -3.71 -11.75
N ASN A 89 16.25 -3.51 -12.36
CA ASN A 89 16.30 -3.19 -13.78
C ASN A 89 16.03 -4.48 -14.56
N ILE A 90 14.99 -4.48 -15.41
CA ILE A 90 14.58 -5.71 -16.12
C ILE A 90 15.58 -6.04 -17.23
N ALA A 91 16.16 -5.04 -17.89
CA ALA A 91 17.02 -5.26 -19.06
C ALA A 91 18.26 -6.09 -18.75
N ASN A 92 18.81 -5.95 -17.54
CA ASN A 92 19.96 -6.71 -17.06
C ASN A 92 19.63 -7.65 -15.90
N ASN A 93 18.36 -7.70 -15.48
CA ASN A 93 17.89 -8.43 -14.29
C ASN A 93 18.71 -8.12 -13.03
N THR A 94 19.23 -6.90 -12.91
CA THR A 94 20.10 -6.49 -11.80
C THR A 94 19.27 -5.77 -10.74
N PRO A 95 19.18 -6.29 -9.50
CA PRO A 95 18.55 -5.57 -8.39
C PRO A 95 19.39 -4.34 -8.00
N THR A 96 18.73 -3.33 -7.44
CA THR A 96 19.45 -2.23 -6.79
C THR A 96 20.34 -2.77 -5.66
N HIS A 97 21.49 -2.12 -5.42
CA HIS A 97 22.43 -2.51 -4.36
C HIS A 97 21.89 -2.32 -2.92
N TYR A 98 20.64 -1.87 -2.80
CA TYR A 98 19.98 -1.60 -1.55
C TYR A 98 18.49 -1.93 -1.64
N LYS A 99 17.86 -2.07 -0.47
CA LYS A 99 16.43 -2.30 -0.27
C LYS A 99 15.87 -1.25 0.67
N TRP A 100 14.69 -0.71 0.40
CA TRP A 100 13.97 0.15 1.33
C TRP A 100 13.22 -0.69 2.36
N LEU A 101 13.17 -0.22 3.61
CA LEU A 101 12.36 -0.77 4.70
C LEU A 101 11.00 -0.08 4.70
N ALA A 102 9.97 -0.79 4.24
CA ALA A 102 8.62 -0.28 4.05
C ALA A 102 7.62 -0.89 5.03
N LYS A 103 6.60 -0.12 5.41
CA LYS A 103 5.48 -0.59 6.22
C LYS A 103 4.20 0.14 5.84
N ILE A 104 3.08 -0.58 5.88
CA ILE A 104 1.74 0.05 5.87
C ILE A 104 1.37 0.40 7.31
N CYS A 105 1.06 1.66 7.51
CA CYS A 105 0.58 2.25 8.76
C CYS A 105 -0.85 2.77 8.53
N ASP A 106 -1.48 3.24 9.60
CA ASP A 106 -2.86 3.77 9.55
C ASP A 106 -2.99 5.02 8.66
N ASP A 107 -1.88 5.73 8.40
CA ASP A 107 -1.78 6.89 7.52
C ASP A 107 -1.18 6.56 6.15
N GLY A 108 -1.03 5.29 5.80
CA GLY A 108 -0.63 4.83 4.47
C GLY A 108 0.74 4.18 4.43
N LEU A 109 1.45 4.36 3.31
CA LEU A 109 2.75 3.73 3.09
C LEU A 109 3.87 4.62 3.63
N SER A 110 4.73 4.05 4.48
CA SER A 110 5.89 4.72 5.06
C SER A 110 7.19 3.96 4.83
N PHE A 111 8.29 4.71 4.74
CA PHE A 111 9.66 4.19 4.79
C PHE A 111 10.35 4.52 6.11
N TYR A 112 11.16 3.58 6.58
CA TYR A 112 11.88 3.64 7.85
C TYR A 112 13.39 3.46 7.68
N GLY A 113 13.86 3.34 6.44
CA GLY A 113 15.27 3.30 6.11
C GLY A 113 15.59 2.25 5.07
N GLY A 114 16.78 1.65 5.14
CA GLY A 114 17.24 0.76 4.10
C GLY A 114 18.29 -0.25 4.52
N ILE A 115 18.42 -1.30 3.72
CA ILE A 115 19.42 -2.36 3.86
C ILE A 115 20.38 -2.25 2.69
N SER A 116 21.68 -2.30 2.97
CA SER A 116 22.75 -2.38 1.98
C SER A 116 23.75 -3.49 2.33
N ALA A 117 24.79 -3.64 1.51
CA ALA A 117 25.90 -4.56 1.80
C ALA A 117 26.63 -4.25 3.12
N LYS A 118 26.57 -2.99 3.62
CA LYS A 118 27.22 -2.58 4.86
C LYS A 118 26.35 -2.77 6.11
N GLY A 119 25.06 -3.02 5.94
CA GLY A 119 24.16 -3.28 7.06
C GLY A 119 22.77 -2.67 6.89
N THR A 120 22.09 -2.53 8.02
CA THR A 120 20.73 -2.00 8.11
C THR A 120 20.75 -0.62 8.74
N TYR A 121 20.08 0.32 8.10
CA TYR A 121 19.96 1.71 8.52
C TYR A 121 18.49 2.01 8.82
N LEU A 122 18.22 2.45 10.06
CA LEU A 122 16.89 2.90 10.48
C LEU A 122 16.88 4.42 10.63
N PHE A 123 15.81 5.04 10.15
CA PHE A 123 15.53 6.47 10.28
C PHE A 123 14.18 6.69 10.95
N ASP A 124 13.83 7.96 11.15
CA ASP A 124 12.46 8.30 11.47
C ASP A 124 11.50 7.99 10.32
N LYS A 125 10.23 7.76 10.70
CA LYS A 125 9.15 7.48 9.78
C LYS A 125 9.02 8.60 8.74
N SER A 126 9.09 8.25 7.47
CA SER A 126 8.79 9.14 6.35
C SER A 126 7.60 8.60 5.55
N ILE A 127 6.49 9.35 5.51
CA ILE A 127 5.29 8.95 4.78
C ILE A 127 5.55 9.14 3.28
N ASN A 128 5.55 8.04 2.52
CA ASN A 128 5.77 8.06 1.09
C ASN A 128 4.47 8.25 0.30
N ALA A 129 3.38 7.59 0.73
CA ALA A 129 2.06 7.75 0.13
C ALA A 129 0.98 7.73 1.20
N LYS A 130 0.40 8.89 1.51
CA LYS A 130 -0.63 9.05 2.54
C LYS A 130 -1.95 8.44 2.10
N TYR A 131 -2.57 7.61 2.94
CA TYR A 131 -3.87 7.00 2.65
C TYR A 131 -4.57 6.50 3.93
N PRO A 132 -5.86 6.81 4.16
CA PRO A 132 -6.71 7.66 3.33
C PRO A 132 -6.20 9.11 3.28
N VAL A 133 -6.62 9.86 2.27
CA VAL A 133 -6.14 11.23 2.02
C VAL A 133 -7.20 12.05 1.31
N THR A 134 -7.22 13.34 1.56
CA THR A 134 -8.12 14.31 0.91
C THR A 134 -7.40 15.14 -0.15
N LYS A 135 -8.14 15.65 -1.15
CA LYS A 135 -7.56 16.54 -2.16
C LYS A 135 -7.02 17.81 -1.49
N ASN A 136 -5.85 18.26 -1.93
CA ASN A 136 -5.04 19.37 -1.42
C ASN A 136 -4.37 19.13 -0.05
N GLU A 137 -4.60 17.98 0.58
CA GLU A 137 -3.84 17.60 1.77
C GLU A 137 -2.37 17.46 1.46
N SER A 138 -1.51 18.00 2.34
CA SER A 138 -0.06 18.01 2.16
C SER A 138 0.66 17.50 3.40
N TRP A 139 1.81 16.87 3.20
CA TRP A 139 2.68 16.40 4.29
C TRP A 139 4.14 16.48 3.87
N LEU A 140 5.00 16.60 4.89
CA LEU A 140 6.45 16.60 4.68
C LEU A 140 6.94 15.17 4.47
N HIS A 141 7.72 14.98 3.40
CA HIS A 141 8.44 13.74 3.12
C HIS A 141 9.93 13.99 3.26
N TYR A 142 10.61 13.19 4.08
CA TYR A 142 12.07 13.22 4.21
C TYR A 142 12.69 12.32 3.14
N ASN A 143 13.51 12.92 2.29
CA ASN A 143 14.25 12.22 1.26
C ASN A 143 15.51 11.62 1.88
N TYR A 144 15.69 10.33 1.70
CA TYR A 144 16.92 9.62 2.02
C TYR A 144 17.57 9.15 0.72
N SER A 145 18.89 9.24 0.63
CA SER A 145 19.65 8.78 -0.52
C SER A 145 20.68 7.75 -0.10
N TYR A 146 20.90 6.77 -0.98
CA TYR A 146 22.00 5.82 -0.88
C TYR A 146 23.24 6.38 -1.60
N PHE A 147 24.38 6.36 -0.92
CA PHE A 147 25.65 6.93 -1.41
C PHE A 147 26.66 5.84 -1.80
N ASN A 148 27.70 6.22 -2.55
CA ASN A 148 28.75 5.31 -3.03
C ASN A 148 29.52 4.61 -1.90
N ASP A 149 29.57 5.21 -0.71
CA ASP A 149 30.13 4.59 0.48
C ASP A 149 29.19 3.55 1.12
N SER A 150 28.11 3.19 0.43
CA SER A 150 27.08 2.23 0.85
C SER A 150 26.29 2.62 2.10
N THR A 151 26.28 3.91 2.43
CA THR A 151 25.46 4.46 3.53
C THR A 151 24.21 5.14 2.99
N PHE A 152 23.20 5.21 3.86
CA PHE A 152 22.02 6.02 3.63
C PHE A 152 22.08 7.29 4.48
N ARG A 153 21.68 8.42 3.91
CA ARG A 153 21.64 9.71 4.62
C ARG A 153 20.41 10.50 4.18
N GLN A 154 19.84 11.27 5.11
CA GLN A 154 18.83 12.26 4.74
C GLN A 154 19.49 13.33 3.87
N THR A 155 18.88 13.64 2.73
CA THR A 155 19.41 14.63 1.79
C THR A 155 18.60 15.90 1.77
N ASP A 156 17.29 15.77 1.91
CA ASP A 156 16.37 16.91 1.85
C ASP A 156 15.02 16.53 2.48
N SER A 157 14.10 17.49 2.52
CA SER A 157 12.70 17.28 2.76
C SER A 157 11.86 17.99 1.70
N VAL A 158 10.79 17.37 1.24
CA VAL A 158 9.93 17.97 0.22
C VAL A 158 8.46 17.83 0.62
N MET A 159 7.66 18.84 0.27
CA MET A 159 6.23 18.81 0.50
C MET A 159 5.54 17.98 -0.58
N TYR A 160 4.85 16.92 -0.15
CA TYR A 160 3.95 16.15 -1.00
C TYR A 160 2.54 16.73 -0.85
N THR A 161 1.80 16.82 -1.96
CA THR A 161 0.40 17.25 -1.97
C THR A 161 -0.45 16.26 -2.75
N CYS A 162 -1.58 15.84 -2.19
CA CYS A 162 -2.58 15.09 -2.94
C CYS A 162 -3.34 16.01 -3.90
N VAL A 163 -3.22 15.79 -5.21
CA VAL A 163 -3.87 16.62 -6.23
C VAL A 163 -5.18 16.01 -6.76
N ALA A 164 -5.35 14.69 -6.61
CA ALA A 164 -6.57 13.97 -6.96
C ALA A 164 -6.69 12.68 -6.15
N THR A 165 -7.91 12.23 -5.85
CA THR A 165 -8.17 10.97 -5.11
C THR A 165 -8.81 9.89 -5.98
N ASP A 166 -9.25 10.25 -7.18
CA ASP A 166 -10.09 9.45 -8.06
C ASP A 166 -9.70 9.57 -9.55
N SER A 167 -8.46 9.98 -9.84
CA SER A 167 -7.99 10.14 -11.21
C SER A 167 -7.92 8.80 -11.93
N LEU A 168 -8.41 8.73 -13.17
CA LEU A 168 -8.28 7.55 -14.00
C LEU A 168 -6.90 7.56 -14.69
N ILE A 169 -6.06 6.57 -14.38
CA ILE A 169 -4.73 6.43 -14.98
C ILE A 169 -4.75 5.25 -15.95
N ILE A 170 -4.42 5.50 -17.22
CA ILE A 170 -4.36 4.47 -18.27
C ILE A 170 -3.00 3.78 -18.23
N THR A 171 -3.02 2.45 -18.18
CA THR A 171 -1.83 1.60 -18.03
C THR A 171 -1.89 0.39 -18.96
N GLY A 172 -0.84 -0.42 -19.00
CA GLY A 172 -0.83 -1.67 -19.76
C GLY A 172 -1.79 -2.73 -19.22
N ILE A 173 -2.24 -2.60 -17.96
CA ILE A 173 -3.24 -3.51 -17.36
C ILE A 173 -4.66 -2.90 -17.35
N GLY A 174 -4.88 -1.82 -18.08
CA GLY A 174 -6.16 -1.11 -18.16
C GLY A 174 -6.18 0.22 -17.39
N ALA A 175 -7.39 0.76 -17.24
CA ALA A 175 -7.63 2.04 -16.59
C ALA A 175 -7.86 1.83 -15.09
N LEU A 176 -7.09 2.54 -14.24
CA LEU A 176 -7.11 2.37 -12.79
C LEU A 176 -7.46 3.67 -12.08
N LYS A 177 -8.47 3.63 -11.21
CA LYS A 177 -8.80 4.74 -10.31
C LYS A 177 -7.68 4.91 -9.28
N SER A 178 -7.08 6.09 -9.25
CA SER A 178 -5.83 6.35 -8.54
C SER A 178 -5.86 7.66 -7.75
N VAL A 179 -5.19 7.63 -6.61
CA VAL A 179 -4.75 8.81 -5.89
C VAL A 179 -3.48 9.34 -6.55
N VAL A 180 -3.41 10.65 -6.76
CA VAL A 180 -2.29 11.34 -7.40
C VAL A 180 -1.66 12.30 -6.42
N TYR A 181 -0.38 12.10 -6.15
CA TYR A 181 0.44 12.97 -5.33
C TYR A 181 1.37 13.78 -6.20
N ARG A 182 1.65 15.02 -5.83
CA ARG A 182 2.61 15.90 -6.50
C ARG A 182 3.64 16.39 -5.51
N TYR A 183 4.89 16.47 -5.95
CA TYR A 183 5.98 17.15 -5.23
C TYR A 183 6.99 17.73 -6.23
N GLY A 184 7.83 18.65 -5.78
CA GLY A 184 8.81 19.34 -6.61
C GLY A 184 8.87 20.83 -6.31
N SER A 185 9.64 21.56 -7.11
CA SER A 185 9.84 22.99 -6.94
C SER A 185 10.26 23.65 -8.25
N GLY A 186 9.91 24.92 -8.42
CA GLY A 186 10.27 25.70 -9.60
C GLY A 186 9.70 25.08 -10.88
N SER A 187 10.58 24.75 -11.83
CA SER A 187 10.20 24.14 -13.09
C SER A 187 10.09 22.62 -13.05
N LEU A 188 10.57 21.97 -11.98
CA LEU A 188 10.65 20.51 -11.88
C LEU A 188 9.53 19.98 -10.97
N TRP A 189 8.56 19.29 -11.57
CA TRP A 189 7.44 18.69 -10.86
C TRP A 189 7.38 17.19 -11.09
N THR A 190 7.05 16.44 -10.04
CA THR A 190 6.87 15.00 -10.08
C THR A 190 5.49 14.63 -9.58
N TYR A 191 4.85 13.67 -10.24
CA TYR A 191 3.56 13.10 -9.89
C TYR A 191 3.72 11.61 -9.64
N LEU A 192 3.22 11.13 -8.49
CA LEU A 192 3.15 9.72 -8.14
C LEU A 192 1.68 9.29 -8.15
N CYS A 193 1.37 8.18 -8.80
CA CYS A 193 0.02 7.66 -8.86
C CYS A 193 -0.04 6.29 -8.17
N TYR A 194 -0.98 6.15 -7.23
CA TYR A 194 -1.24 4.91 -6.51
C TYR A 194 -2.70 4.53 -6.63
N SER A 195 -2.99 3.26 -6.89
CA SER A 195 -4.36 2.73 -6.90
C SER A 195 -4.56 1.83 -5.68
N PRO A 196 -5.61 2.04 -4.87
CA PRO A 196 -5.86 1.24 -3.68
C PRO A 196 -5.95 -0.26 -3.99
N ASP A 197 -5.39 -1.08 -3.10
CA ASP A 197 -5.19 -2.54 -3.22
C ASP A 197 -4.37 -3.00 -4.44
N ILE A 198 -3.88 -2.06 -5.26
CA ILE A 198 -2.97 -2.33 -6.36
C ILE A 198 -1.56 -1.88 -6.00
N GLY A 199 -1.36 -0.67 -5.47
CA GLY A 199 -0.04 -0.12 -5.20
C GLY A 199 0.36 0.98 -6.18
N TYR A 200 1.66 1.08 -6.45
CA TYR A 200 2.23 2.10 -7.31
C TYR A 200 1.92 1.84 -8.79
N VAL A 201 1.30 2.81 -9.46
CA VAL A 201 0.72 2.65 -10.80
C VAL A 201 1.47 3.45 -11.85
N ALA A 202 1.82 4.69 -11.54
CA ALA A 202 2.49 5.56 -12.50
C ALA A 202 3.36 6.62 -11.82
N TYR A 203 4.27 7.16 -12.61
CA TYR A 203 5.15 8.26 -12.29
C TYR A 203 5.25 9.18 -13.48
N PHE A 204 5.14 10.48 -13.26
CA PHE A 204 5.38 11.49 -14.28
C PHE A 204 6.29 12.56 -13.74
N ARG A 205 7.33 12.93 -14.48
CA ARG A 205 8.20 14.05 -14.14
C ARG A 205 8.21 15.05 -15.29
N TYR A 206 7.98 16.30 -14.93
CA TYR A 206 7.93 17.44 -15.84
C TYR A 206 9.04 18.42 -15.51
N SER A 207 9.65 19.00 -16.53
CA SER A 207 10.57 20.14 -16.45
C SER A 207 10.06 21.24 -17.38
N ASN A 208 9.82 22.45 -16.87
CA ASN A 208 9.24 23.55 -17.65
C ASN A 208 7.91 23.15 -18.36
N ASN A 209 7.04 22.41 -17.65
CA ASN A 209 5.79 21.83 -18.19
C ASN A 209 5.97 20.80 -19.32
N ILE A 210 7.19 20.41 -19.65
CA ILE A 210 7.49 19.36 -20.62
C ILE A 210 7.69 18.05 -19.88
N LEU A 211 6.96 17.01 -20.28
CA LEU A 211 7.13 15.67 -19.72
C LEU A 211 8.52 15.16 -20.11
N ILE A 212 9.39 14.92 -19.13
CA ILE A 212 10.75 14.43 -19.36
C ILE A 212 10.92 12.96 -18.98
N PHE A 213 10.04 12.43 -18.13
CA PHE A 213 10.06 11.02 -17.77
C PHE A 213 8.67 10.52 -17.38
N LYS A 214 8.34 9.31 -17.83
CA LYS A 214 7.07 8.62 -17.57
C LYS A 214 7.36 7.17 -17.19
N LYS A 215 6.71 6.68 -16.14
CA LYS A 215 6.66 5.27 -15.77
C LYS A 215 5.20 4.86 -15.68
N THR A 216 4.81 3.76 -16.30
CA THR A 216 3.44 3.24 -16.21
C THR A 216 3.45 1.74 -16.02
N LEU A 217 2.60 1.26 -15.11
CA LEU A 217 2.41 -0.15 -14.83
C LEU A 217 2.03 -0.91 -16.10
N TYR A 218 2.65 -2.06 -16.35
CA TYR A 218 2.28 -2.95 -17.47
C TYR A 218 1.91 -4.35 -17.01
N ALA A 219 2.40 -4.79 -15.86
CA ALA A 219 2.06 -6.08 -15.27
C ALA A 219 2.21 -6.03 -13.75
N LYS A 220 1.49 -6.89 -13.04
CA LYS A 220 1.61 -7.05 -11.59
C LYS A 220 1.35 -8.48 -11.17
N THR A 221 1.91 -8.86 -10.04
CA THR A 221 1.51 -10.04 -9.28
C THR A 221 1.23 -9.61 -7.86
N ILE A 222 -0.02 -9.76 -7.45
CA ILE A 222 -0.46 -9.50 -6.08
C ILE A 222 -0.99 -10.81 -5.54
N LEU A 223 -0.27 -11.37 -4.58
CA LEU A 223 -0.71 -12.59 -3.91
C LEU A 223 -1.97 -12.30 -3.10
N PRO A 224 -2.91 -13.26 -3.00
CA PRO A 224 -4.10 -13.10 -2.18
C PRO A 224 -3.73 -12.63 -0.77
N LYS A 225 -4.54 -11.73 -0.18
CA LYS A 225 -4.46 -11.46 1.26
C LYS A 225 -4.58 -12.82 1.95
N GLN A 226 -3.62 -13.20 2.80
CA GLN A 226 -3.83 -14.40 3.61
C GLN A 226 -5.02 -14.05 4.51
N THR A 227 -6.15 -14.70 4.29
CA THR A 227 -7.20 -14.74 5.27
C THR A 227 -6.58 -15.44 6.46
N VAL A 228 -6.24 -14.66 7.49
CA VAL A 228 -5.87 -15.25 8.77
C VAL A 228 -7.16 -15.90 9.26
N SER A 229 -7.31 -17.19 9.00
CA SER A 229 -8.31 -18.00 9.67
C SER A 229 -7.92 -17.95 11.14
N TYR A 230 -8.59 -17.09 11.90
CA TYR A 230 -8.52 -17.14 13.35
C TYR A 230 -9.06 -18.52 13.73
N TYR A 231 -8.16 -19.49 13.92
CA TYR A 231 -8.49 -20.65 14.70
C TYR A 231 -8.82 -20.11 16.09
N THR A 232 -10.11 -20.00 16.38
CA THR A 232 -10.56 -19.87 17.76
C THR A 232 -9.98 -21.07 18.48
N SER A 233 -8.92 -20.84 19.25
CA SER A 233 -8.39 -21.84 20.16
C SER A 233 -9.58 -22.33 20.97
N PRO A 234 -9.94 -23.63 20.93
CA PRO A 234 -10.93 -24.14 21.85
C PRO A 234 -10.44 -23.81 23.25
N ASN A 235 -11.25 -23.06 24.00
CA ASN A 235 -11.03 -22.77 25.41
C ASN A 235 -11.05 -24.10 26.18
N THR A 236 -9.93 -24.82 26.23
CA THR A 236 -9.68 -25.79 27.29
C THR A 236 -9.24 -25.01 28.52
N ILE A 237 -10.24 -24.64 29.32
CA ILE A 237 -10.07 -24.30 30.72
C ILE A 237 -9.55 -25.57 31.40
N ASN A 238 -8.23 -25.65 31.59
CA ASN A 238 -7.63 -26.66 32.45
C ASN A 238 -7.44 -26.03 33.82
N THR A 239 -8.52 -25.96 34.61
CA THR A 239 -8.42 -25.76 36.05
C THR A 239 -7.87 -27.03 36.66
N ASN A 240 -6.58 -27.04 37.01
CA ASN A 240 -6.03 -27.71 38.20
C ASN A 240 -4.50 -27.65 38.21
N SER A 241 -3.93 -26.66 38.88
CA SER A 241 -2.70 -26.89 39.64
C SER A 241 -2.76 -26.12 40.95
N LYS A 242 -2.98 -26.88 42.02
CA LYS A 242 -2.66 -26.46 43.39
C LYS A 242 -1.16 -26.18 43.44
N ILE A 243 -0.79 -24.95 43.79
CA ILE A 243 0.56 -24.64 44.26
C ILE A 243 0.57 -24.95 45.75
N ASP A 244 1.37 -25.94 46.11
CA ASP A 244 1.73 -26.28 47.48
C ASP A 244 2.80 -25.29 47.97
N PRO A 245 2.53 -24.49 49.02
CA PRO A 245 3.54 -23.64 49.60
C PRO A 245 4.19 -24.44 50.72
N LEU A 246 5.41 -24.97 50.52
CA LEU A 246 6.40 -25.29 51.57
C LEU A 246 7.53 -26.17 51.00
N THR A 247 8.67 -25.57 50.66
CA THR A 247 9.97 -26.04 51.13
C THR A 247 10.97 -24.90 50.98
N GLY A 248 11.29 -24.27 52.11
CA GLY A 248 12.53 -23.53 52.23
C GLY A 248 13.70 -24.50 52.32
N ARG A 249 14.62 -24.39 51.38
CA ARG A 249 16.08 -24.54 51.51
C ARG A 249 16.73 -24.12 50.20
#